data_AF-A0A833EMN3-F1
#
_entry.id   AF-A0A833EMN3-F1
#
_cell.length_a   1.000
_cell.length_b   1.000
_cell.length_c   1.000
_cell.angle_alpha   90.00
_cell.angle_beta   90.00
_cell.angle_gamma   90.00
#
_symmetry.space_group_name_H-M   'P 1'
#
loop_
_entity.id
_entity.type
_entity.pdbx_description
1 polymer ?
#
loop_
_entity_poly.entity_id
_entity_poly.type
_entity_poly.pdbx_seq_one_letter_code
_entity_poly.pdbx_strand_id
1 'polypeptide(L)'
;MRLPNYYCYEQARLDTIIPNFMPFAQPDIVAILLNLPLEQRTNSAFFRSFIREAEPKLSQFKLVKGDATYPFPFGTIPAKIWTGLKNKLNMTFHDTMQIDFLLKLREFVSDLAHSQSVTENANYKKNAVQECVADFYRGNYKRASELDWWLAFEFWWQGQKLKD
;
A
#
# COMPACT_ATOMS: atom_id res chain seq x y z
N MET A 1 -19.95 6.31 9.56
CA MET A 1 -18.98 6.33 8.44
C MET A 1 -17.83 7.22 8.88
N ARG A 2 -16.63 6.68 9.14
CA ARG A 2 -15.48 7.51 9.55
C ARG A 2 -14.96 8.20 8.29
N LEU A 3 -15.02 9.53 8.25
CA LEU A 3 -14.49 10.31 7.14
C LEU A 3 -12.95 10.19 7.14
N PRO A 4 -12.32 9.62 6.10
CA PRO A 4 -10.87 9.46 6.04
C PRO A 4 -10.12 10.78 6.26
N ASN A 5 -10.69 11.88 5.76
CA ASN A 5 -10.12 13.22 5.84
C ASN A 5 -9.94 13.75 7.27
N TYR A 6 -10.61 13.18 8.28
CA TYR A 6 -10.49 13.63 9.67
C TYR A 6 -9.36 12.93 10.44
N TYR A 7 -8.88 11.79 9.95
CA TYR A 7 -7.87 10.96 10.63
C TYR A 7 -6.61 10.71 9.80
N CYS A 8 -6.57 11.15 8.54
CA CYS A 8 -5.41 11.00 7.65
C CYS A 8 -4.95 12.37 7.14
N TYR A 9 -4.45 13.22 8.06
CA TYR A 9 -3.89 14.54 7.73
C TYR A 9 -2.78 14.46 6.67
N GLU A 10 -1.95 13.43 6.73
CA GLU A 10 -0.90 13.19 5.72
C GLU A 10 -1.50 12.81 4.37
N GLN A 11 -2.59 12.05 4.32
CA GLN A 11 -3.28 11.75 3.06
C GLN A 11 -3.89 13.02 2.45
N ALA A 12 -4.54 13.87 3.26
CA ALA A 12 -5.08 15.15 2.79
C ALA A 12 -3.97 16.10 2.30
N ARG A 13 -2.78 16.09 2.92
CA ARG A 13 -1.62 16.86 2.45
C ARG A 13 -1.01 16.26 1.18
N LEU A 14 -0.96 14.94 1.07
CA LEU A 14 -0.50 14.27 -0.15
C LEU A 14 -1.47 14.52 -1.31
N ASP A 15 -2.78 14.51 -1.05
CA ASP A 15 -3.82 14.80 -2.05
C ASP A 15 -3.72 16.22 -2.62
N THR A 16 -3.16 17.20 -1.89
CA THR A 16 -2.96 18.57 -2.39
C THR A 16 -1.67 18.73 -3.21
N ILE A 17 -0.68 17.87 -2.99
CA ILE A 17 0.64 17.95 -3.65
C ILE A 17 0.70 17.01 -4.84
N ILE A 18 0.15 15.80 -4.70
CA ILE A 18 0.14 14.75 -5.71
C ILE A 18 -1.24 14.75 -6.36
N PRO A 19 -1.34 15.05 -7.66
CA PRO A 19 -2.60 14.94 -8.39
C PRO A 19 -3.12 13.49 -8.31
N ASN A 20 -4.06 13.25 -7.40
CA ASN A 20 -4.65 11.93 -7.22
C ASN A 20 -5.78 11.72 -8.21
N PHE A 21 -5.56 10.78 -9.13
CA PHE A 21 -6.57 10.41 -10.10
C PHE A 21 -7.55 9.41 -9.47
N MET A 22 -8.78 9.84 -9.25
CA MET A 22 -9.87 8.99 -8.75
C MET A 22 -10.86 8.70 -9.89
N PRO A 23 -10.56 7.76 -10.80
CA PRO A 23 -11.36 7.54 -12.00
C PRO A 23 -12.83 7.24 -11.67
N PHE A 24 -13.10 6.51 -10.60
CA PHE A 24 -14.47 6.11 -10.23
C PHE A 24 -15.23 7.14 -9.37
N ALA A 25 -14.58 8.22 -8.96
CA ALA A 25 -15.20 9.30 -8.18
C ALA A 25 -15.60 10.51 -9.04
N GLN A 26 -15.51 10.40 -10.37
CA GLN A 26 -15.93 11.47 -11.27
C GLN A 26 -17.45 11.70 -11.19
N PRO A 27 -17.92 12.97 -11.21
CA PRO A 27 -19.34 13.28 -11.07
C PRO A 27 -20.25 12.51 -12.03
N ASP A 28 -19.83 12.37 -13.29
CA ASP A 28 -20.60 11.67 -14.32
C ASP A 28 -20.76 10.17 -14.00
N ILE A 29 -19.68 9.54 -13.54
CA ILE A 29 -19.69 8.13 -13.13
C ILE A 29 -20.60 7.95 -11.92
N VAL A 30 -20.51 8.84 -10.93
CA VAL A 30 -21.37 8.80 -9.74
C VAL A 30 -22.84 8.98 -10.12
N ALA A 31 -23.16 9.92 -11.01
CA ALA A 31 -24.52 10.16 -11.49
C ALA A 31 -25.08 8.92 -12.21
N ILE A 32 -24.29 8.25 -13.04
CA ILE A 32 -24.67 6.98 -13.68
C ILE A 32 -24.96 5.92 -12.61
N LEU A 33 -24.02 5.71 -11.68
CA LEU A 33 -24.15 4.70 -10.62
C LEU A 33 -25.38 4.90 -9.72
N LEU A 34 -25.79 6.15 -9.46
CA LEU A 34 -26.98 6.46 -8.67
C LEU A 34 -28.28 6.08 -9.38
N ASN A 35 -28.29 6.11 -10.72
CA ASN A 35 -29.44 5.75 -11.55
C ASN A 35 -29.51 4.26 -11.89
N LEU A 36 -28.48 3.46 -11.57
CA LEU A 36 -28.51 2.02 -11.80
C LEU A 36 -29.45 1.29 -10.83
N PRO A 37 -30.06 0.17 -11.25
CA PRO A 37 -30.77 -0.73 -10.35
C PRO A 37 -29.90 -1.19 -9.18
N LEU A 38 -30.51 -1.44 -8.02
CA LEU A 38 -29.80 -1.81 -6.80
C LEU A 38 -28.94 -3.07 -6.98
N GLU A 39 -29.41 -4.02 -7.78
CA GLU A 39 -28.73 -5.26 -8.11
C GLU A 39 -27.39 -5.00 -8.82
N GLN A 40 -27.31 -3.95 -9.64
CA GLN A 40 -26.09 -3.57 -10.35
C GLN A 40 -25.14 -2.74 -9.47
N ARG A 41 -25.68 -2.01 -8.49
CA ARG A 41 -24.92 -1.19 -7.53
C ARG A 41 -24.25 -2.00 -6.43
N THR A 42 -24.77 -3.19 -6.13
CA THR A 42 -24.25 -4.04 -5.05
C THR A 42 -23.16 -4.99 -5.53
N ASN A 43 -22.27 -5.41 -4.63
CA ASN A 43 -21.21 -6.40 -4.89
C ASN A 43 -20.28 -6.09 -6.08
N SER A 44 -20.16 -4.80 -6.44
CA SER A 44 -19.40 -4.35 -7.61
C SER A 44 -19.88 -4.98 -8.92
N ALA A 45 -21.16 -5.39 -9.00
CA ALA A 45 -21.71 -6.11 -10.16
C ALA A 45 -21.53 -5.32 -11.46
N PHE A 46 -21.92 -4.03 -11.47
CA PHE A 46 -21.74 -3.14 -12.62
C PHE A 46 -20.27 -3.04 -13.06
N PHE A 47 -19.33 -2.76 -12.15
CA PHE A 47 -17.92 -2.63 -12.52
C PHE A 47 -17.35 -3.92 -13.09
N ARG A 48 -17.78 -5.08 -12.59
CA ARG A 48 -17.32 -6.38 -13.08
C ARG A 48 -17.88 -6.73 -14.44
N SER A 49 -19.15 -6.38 -14.71
CA SER A 49 -19.72 -6.55 -16.05
C SER A 49 -19.05 -5.59 -17.03
N PHE A 50 -18.94 -4.31 -16.65
CA PHE A 50 -18.32 -3.28 -17.47
C PHE A 50 -16.87 -3.61 -17.84
N ILE A 51 -16.02 -3.97 -16.86
CA ILE A 51 -14.62 -4.34 -17.13
C ILE A 51 -14.55 -5.57 -18.03
N ARG A 52 -15.40 -6.56 -17.82
CA ARG A 52 -15.40 -7.80 -18.62
C ARG A 52 -15.80 -7.56 -20.07
N GLU A 53 -16.69 -6.60 -20.29
CA GLU A 53 -17.15 -6.21 -21.63
C GLU A 53 -16.15 -5.28 -22.32
N ALA A 54 -15.69 -4.23 -21.63
CA ALA A 54 -14.81 -3.22 -22.20
C ALA A 54 -13.36 -3.69 -22.37
N GLU A 55 -12.83 -4.46 -21.42
CA GLU A 55 -11.47 -5.00 -21.48
C GLU A 55 -11.40 -6.40 -20.84
N PRO A 56 -11.77 -7.45 -21.59
CA PRO A 56 -11.85 -8.82 -21.08
C PRO A 56 -10.53 -9.32 -20.50
N LYS A 57 -9.37 -8.82 -20.97
CA LYS A 57 -8.05 -9.25 -20.45
C LYS A 57 -7.89 -8.91 -18.98
N LEU A 58 -8.43 -7.78 -18.51
CA LEU A 58 -8.36 -7.39 -17.10
C LEU A 58 -9.11 -8.38 -16.19
N SER A 59 -10.16 -9.03 -16.70
CA SER A 59 -10.93 -10.02 -15.94
C SER A 59 -10.17 -11.33 -15.65
N GLN A 60 -9.02 -11.54 -16.31
CA GLN A 60 -8.17 -12.71 -16.11
C GLN A 60 -7.24 -12.56 -14.88
N PHE A 61 -7.03 -11.35 -14.40
CA PHE A 61 -6.17 -11.08 -13.25
C PHE A 61 -6.89 -11.38 -11.93
N LYS A 62 -6.18 -12.01 -11.00
CA LYS A 62 -6.69 -12.23 -9.64
C LYS A 62 -6.69 -10.91 -8.87
N LEU A 63 -7.69 -10.74 -8.02
CA LEU A 63 -7.80 -9.61 -7.11
C LEU A 63 -7.14 -9.95 -5.78
N VAL A 64 -6.56 -8.95 -5.10
CA VAL A 64 -5.90 -9.09 -3.80
C VAL A 64 -6.81 -8.54 -2.70
N LYS A 65 -6.87 -9.23 -1.56
CA LYS A 65 -7.54 -8.75 -0.33
C LYS A 65 -6.74 -9.20 0.88
N GLY A 66 -6.05 -8.25 1.52
CA GLY A 66 -4.99 -8.57 2.48
C GLY A 66 -3.94 -9.46 1.80
N ASP A 67 -3.48 -10.49 2.51
CA ASP A 67 -2.47 -11.41 1.97
C ASP A 67 -3.08 -12.55 1.16
N ALA A 68 -4.26 -12.39 0.56
CA ALA A 68 -4.89 -13.46 -0.22
C ALA A 68 -5.38 -12.97 -1.58
N THR A 69 -5.16 -13.80 -2.60
CA THR A 69 -5.71 -13.59 -3.93
C THR A 69 -7.00 -14.37 -4.15
N TYR A 70 -7.96 -13.77 -4.83
CA TYR A 70 -9.21 -14.39 -5.24
C TYR A 70 -9.52 -14.10 -6.71
N PRO A 71 -10.26 -14.98 -7.41
CA PRO A 71 -10.61 -14.76 -8.82
C PRO A 71 -11.45 -13.49 -9.02
N PHE A 72 -11.18 -12.73 -10.09
CA PHE A 72 -11.98 -11.56 -10.48
C PHE A 72 -13.51 -11.77 -10.44
N PRO A 73 -14.10 -12.88 -10.92
CA PRO A 73 -15.55 -13.04 -10.93
C PRO A 73 -16.19 -13.21 -9.54
N PHE A 74 -15.41 -13.46 -8.48
CA PHE A 74 -15.98 -13.74 -7.15
C PHE A 74 -16.50 -12.47 -6.49
N GLY A 75 -17.82 -12.36 -6.30
CA GLY A 75 -18.43 -11.28 -5.52
C GLY A 75 -17.99 -11.27 -4.05
N THR A 76 -18.54 -10.34 -3.26
CA THR A 76 -18.11 -10.10 -1.87
C THR A 76 -18.11 -11.35 -0.98
N ILE A 77 -19.18 -12.15 -1.05
CA ILE A 77 -19.38 -13.34 -0.23
C ILE A 77 -18.38 -14.46 -0.61
N PRO A 78 -18.35 -14.95 -1.87
CA PRO A 78 -17.41 -16.00 -2.24
C PRO A 78 -15.95 -15.56 -2.09
N ALA A 79 -15.63 -14.28 -2.35
CA ALA A 79 -14.30 -13.74 -2.09
C ALA A 79 -13.92 -13.85 -0.61
N LYS A 80 -14.82 -13.51 0.32
CA LYS A 80 -14.59 -13.59 1.77
C LYS A 80 -14.35 -15.02 2.24
N ILE A 81 -15.16 -15.97 1.76
CA ILE A 81 -15.01 -17.40 2.09
C ILE A 81 -13.66 -17.90 1.56
N TRP A 82 -13.35 -17.61 0.31
CA TRP A 82 -12.12 -18.01 -0.35
C TRP A 82 -10.87 -17.46 0.33
N THR A 83 -10.84 -16.16 0.64
CA THR A 83 -9.72 -15.55 1.36
C THR A 83 -9.59 -16.12 2.77
N GLY A 84 -10.70 -16.38 3.46
CA GLY A 84 -10.69 -17.01 4.78
C GLY A 84 -10.10 -18.42 4.76
N LEU A 85 -10.43 -19.21 3.73
CA LEU A 85 -9.87 -20.55 3.54
C LEU A 85 -8.36 -20.47 3.21
N LYS A 86 -7.96 -19.61 2.28
CA LYS A 86 -6.55 -19.43 1.91
C LYS A 86 -5.68 -19.01 3.09
N ASN A 87 -6.17 -18.10 3.92
CA ASN A 87 -5.45 -17.67 5.11
C ASN A 87 -5.26 -18.82 6.10
N LYS A 88 -6.27 -19.68 6.29
CA LYS A 88 -6.14 -20.89 7.12
C LYS A 88 -5.14 -21.90 6.57
N LEU A 89 -4.95 -21.94 5.25
CA LEU A 89 -4.02 -22.83 4.56
C LEU A 89 -2.63 -22.21 4.33
N ASN A 90 -2.34 -21.04 4.93
CA ASN A 90 -1.11 -20.27 4.70
C ASN A 90 -0.79 -20.02 3.22
N MET A 91 -1.81 -19.94 2.36
CA MET A 91 -1.66 -19.63 0.93
C MET A 91 -1.65 -18.12 0.73
N THR A 92 -0.66 -17.46 1.33
CA THR A 92 -0.56 -16.02 1.36
C THR A 92 0.14 -15.45 0.12
N PHE A 93 -0.47 -14.44 -0.47
CA PHE A 93 0.16 -13.53 -1.42
C PHE A 93 1.17 -12.69 -0.67
N HIS A 94 2.44 -12.83 -1.03
CA HIS A 94 3.51 -11.99 -0.51
C HIS A 94 3.74 -10.87 -1.51
N ASP A 95 3.38 -9.65 -1.12
CA ASP A 95 3.72 -8.47 -1.90
C ASP A 95 5.23 -8.21 -1.75
N THR A 96 5.98 -8.39 -2.83
CA THR A 96 7.42 -8.13 -2.85
C THR A 96 7.74 -6.68 -3.12
N MET A 97 6.75 -5.84 -3.46
CA MET A 97 7.00 -4.46 -3.91
C MET A 97 7.78 -3.63 -2.89
N GLN A 98 7.46 -3.75 -1.60
CA GLN A 98 8.21 -3.07 -0.53
C GLN A 98 9.67 -3.54 -0.50
N ILE A 99 9.90 -4.84 -0.59
CA ILE A 99 11.24 -5.43 -0.59
C ILE A 99 12.00 -4.99 -1.84
N ASP A 100 11.38 -5.09 -3.02
CA ASP A 100 11.97 -4.71 -4.31
C ASP A 100 12.32 -3.23 -4.35
N PHE A 101 11.48 -2.38 -3.77
CA PHE A 101 11.75 -0.95 -3.61
C PHE A 101 12.95 -0.70 -2.69
N LEU A 102 12.97 -1.29 -1.49
CA LEU A 102 14.07 -1.15 -0.54
C LEU A 102 15.39 -1.72 -1.08
N LEU A 103 15.35 -2.80 -1.86
CA LEU A 103 16.51 -3.36 -2.55
C LEU A 103 17.09 -2.38 -3.58
N LYS A 104 16.24 -1.67 -4.34
CA LYS A 104 16.69 -0.64 -5.28
C LYS A 104 17.31 0.57 -4.60
N LEU A 105 16.92 0.85 -3.35
CA LEU A 105 17.47 1.96 -2.56
C LEU A 105 18.73 1.57 -1.75
N ARG A 106 19.30 0.39 -1.98
CA ARG A 106 20.37 -0.16 -1.12
C ARG A 106 21.50 0.81 -0.82
N GLU A 107 22.07 1.42 -1.85
CA GLU A 107 23.21 2.34 -1.69
C GLU A 107 22.81 3.54 -0.83
N PHE A 108 21.73 4.23 -1.21
CA PHE A 108 21.18 5.37 -0.48
C PHE A 108 20.89 5.06 0.99
N VAL A 109 20.21 3.94 1.25
CA VAL A 109 19.81 3.52 2.61
C VAL A 109 21.03 3.17 3.45
N SER A 110 22.01 2.48 2.85
CA SER A 110 23.25 2.09 3.53
C SER A 110 24.08 3.32 3.89
N ASP A 111 24.21 4.28 2.98
CA ASP A 111 24.93 5.54 3.21
C ASP A 111 24.23 6.38 4.28
N LEU A 112 22.90 6.49 4.20
CA LEU A 112 22.10 7.24 5.17
C LEU A 112 22.26 6.66 6.59
N ALA A 113 22.27 5.33 6.75
CA ALA A 113 22.44 4.68 8.05
C ALA A 113 23.80 4.95 8.72
N HIS A 114 24.82 5.30 7.93
CA HIS A 114 26.17 5.64 8.40
C HIS A 114 26.43 7.15 8.41
N SER A 115 25.47 7.96 8.00
CA SER A 115 25.59 9.42 7.99
C SER A 115 25.66 10.00 9.41
N GLN A 116 26.14 11.24 9.50
CA GLN A 116 26.14 11.99 10.77
C GLN A 116 24.71 12.22 11.29
N SER A 117 23.72 12.42 10.41
CA SER A 117 22.33 12.66 10.82
C SER A 117 21.74 11.50 11.64
N VAL A 118 22.26 10.30 11.44
CA VAL A 118 21.83 9.08 12.15
C VAL A 118 22.77 8.75 13.31
N THR A 119 24.08 8.86 13.09
CA THR A 119 25.09 8.43 14.09
C THR A 119 25.23 9.37 15.27
N GLU A 120 24.95 10.66 15.10
CA GLU A 120 25.05 11.69 16.15
C GLU A 120 23.70 12.05 16.76
N ASN A 121 22.60 11.52 16.22
CA ASN A 121 21.25 11.85 16.69
C ASN A 121 20.87 11.01 17.92
N ALA A 122 20.67 11.70 19.04
CA ALA A 122 20.32 11.09 20.33
C ALA A 122 18.97 10.36 20.33
N ASN A 123 18.09 10.63 19.37
CA ASN A 123 16.80 9.93 19.23
C ASN A 123 16.95 8.51 18.67
N TYR A 124 18.13 8.16 18.14
CA TYR A 124 18.40 6.84 17.58
C TYR A 124 19.25 5.97 18.50
N LYS A 125 18.92 4.68 18.50
CA LYS A 125 19.88 3.63 18.83
C LYS A 125 20.66 3.28 17.56
N LYS A 126 21.72 4.04 17.25
CA LYS A 126 22.49 3.90 16.00
C LYS A 126 22.84 2.45 15.63
N ASN A 127 23.27 1.65 16.61
CA ASN A 127 23.64 0.25 16.39
C ASN A 127 22.43 -0.58 15.93
N ALA A 128 21.24 -0.33 16.46
CA ALA A 128 20.03 -1.06 16.08
C ALA A 128 19.58 -0.71 14.66
N VAL A 129 19.73 0.56 14.25
CA VAL A 129 19.45 1.00 12.88
C VAL A 129 20.42 0.35 11.90
N GLN A 130 21.72 0.42 12.18
CA GLN A 130 22.75 -0.17 11.33
C GLN A 130 22.62 -1.69 11.23
N GLU A 131 22.27 -2.36 12.34
CA GLU A 131 21.99 -3.80 12.37
C GLU A 131 20.75 -4.14 11.54
N CYS A 132 19.65 -3.38 11.68
CA CYS A 132 18.42 -3.59 10.90
C CYS A 132 18.69 -3.48 9.39
N VAL A 133 19.42 -2.43 8.97
CA VAL A 133 19.81 -2.19 7.57
C VAL A 133 20.72 -3.32 7.06
N ALA A 134 21.75 -3.69 7.83
CA ALA A 134 22.68 -4.74 7.45
C ALA A 134 21.98 -6.10 7.34
N ASP A 135 21.12 -6.46 8.30
CA ASP A 135 20.36 -7.70 8.30
C ASP A 135 19.41 -7.79 7.10
N PHE A 136 18.70 -6.70 6.80
CA PHE A 136 17.82 -6.65 5.63
C PHE A 136 18.59 -6.95 4.33
N TYR A 137 19.72 -6.27 4.10
CA TYR A 137 20.54 -6.45 2.89
C TYR A 137 21.38 -7.73 2.87
N ARG A 138 21.52 -8.43 4.00
CA ARG A 138 22.02 -9.82 4.07
C ARG A 138 20.96 -10.86 3.70
N GLY A 139 19.72 -10.44 3.44
CA GLY A 139 18.62 -11.29 3.00
C GLY A 139 17.54 -11.54 4.06
N ASN A 140 17.61 -10.91 5.24
CA ASN A 140 16.55 -11.00 6.24
C ASN A 140 15.41 -10.02 5.92
N TYR A 141 14.62 -10.34 4.89
CA TYR A 141 13.53 -9.46 4.43
C TYR A 141 12.37 -9.30 5.43
N LYS A 142 12.35 -10.04 6.54
CA LYS A 142 11.41 -9.79 7.64
C LYS A 142 11.59 -8.41 8.28
N ARG A 143 12.77 -7.80 8.10
CA ARG A 143 13.09 -6.43 8.54
C ARG A 143 12.52 -5.34 7.63
N ALA A 144 11.90 -5.67 6.48
CA ALA A 144 11.41 -4.69 5.50
C ALA A 144 10.53 -3.59 6.13
N SER A 145 9.56 -3.99 6.94
CA SER A 145 8.64 -3.05 7.62
C SER A 145 9.37 -2.15 8.62
N GLU A 146 10.31 -2.70 9.39
CA GLU A 146 11.10 -1.93 10.36
C GLU A 146 12.01 -0.92 9.66
N LEU A 147 12.65 -1.34 8.56
CA LEU A 147 13.50 -0.49 7.73
C LEU A 147 12.70 0.65 7.08
N ASP A 148 11.53 0.34 6.52
CA ASP A 148 10.62 1.30 5.90
C ASP A 148 10.13 2.34 6.92
N TRP A 149 9.77 1.90 8.13
CA TRP A 149 9.40 2.79 9.23
C TRP A 149 10.54 3.72 9.65
N TRP A 150 11.76 3.19 9.75
CA TRP A 150 12.92 4.03 10.07
C TRP A 150 13.17 5.07 8.98
N LEU A 151 13.09 4.70 7.68
CA LEU A 151 13.26 5.65 6.57
C LEU A 151 12.19 6.74 6.59
N ALA A 152 10.93 6.36 6.81
CA ALA A 152 9.83 7.32 6.94
C ALA A 152 10.07 8.31 8.09
N PHE A 153 10.55 7.82 9.24
CA PHE A 153 10.89 8.66 10.37
C PHE A 153 12.08 9.58 10.09
N GLU A 154 13.15 9.09 9.47
CA GLU A 154 14.33 9.90 9.14
C GLU A 154 13.98 11.03 8.16
N PHE A 155 13.17 10.75 7.13
CA PHE A 155 12.70 11.79 6.22
C PHE A 155 11.81 12.83 6.90
N TRP A 156 10.92 12.39 7.79
CA TRP A 156 10.12 13.30 8.60
C TRP A 156 11.01 14.19 9.48
N TRP A 157 12.02 13.61 10.14
CA TRP A 157 12.95 14.32 11.03
C TRP A 157 13.79 15.35 10.28
N GLN A 158 14.36 14.97 9.13
CA GLN A 158 15.08 15.89 8.25
C GLN A 158 14.17 17.05 7.80
N GLY A 159 12.90 16.76 7.50
CA GLY A 159 11.91 17.78 7.16
C GLY A 159 11.59 18.77 8.30
N GLN A 160 11.78 18.39 9.57
CA GLN A 160 11.65 19.34 10.68
C GLN A 160 12.85 20.29 10.74
N LYS A 161 14.08 19.79 10.52
CA LYS A 161 15.31 20.60 10.55
C LYS A 161 15.38 21.67 9.47
N LEU A 162 14.69 21.50 8.34
CA LEU A 162 14.65 22.48 7.25
C LEU A 162 13.76 23.70 7.56
N LYS A 163 13.03 23.69 8.67
CA LYS A 163 12.14 24.79 9.10
C LYS A 163 12.78 25.72 10.13
N ASP A 164 13.94 25.35 10.66
CA ASP A 164 14.78 26.15 11.57
C ASP A 164 15.92 26.82 10.76
#